data_AF-A0A2I0NS68-F1
#
_entry.id   AF-A0A2I0NS68-F1
#
_cell.length_a   1.000
_cell.length_b   1.000
_cell.length_c   1.000
_cell.angle_alpha   90.00
_cell.angle_beta   90.00
_cell.angle_gamma   90.00
#
_symmetry.space_group_name_H-M   'P 1'
#
loop_
_entity.id
_entity.type
_entity.pdbx_description
1 polymer ?
#
loop_
_entity_poly.entity_id
_entity_poly.type
_entity_poly.pdbx_seq_one_letter_code
_entity_poly.pdbx_strand_id
1 'polypeptide(L)'
;MSDLYTMDHPSPIDGKYVGVCDEYGTLYTASTRALGIPTRFLSFTMQEVSTGNVSGHAIAESWNGNAWIHSDPTWNSFDNPQVYKTAGNTHINITVYGDADDSYYTLDPNDPTGDGILRYEDFRTQILLGEVPRYN
;
A
#
# COMPACT_ATOMS: atom_id res chain seq x y z
N MET A 1 8.88 10.09 -0.34
CA MET A 1 7.74 11.02 -0.20
C MET A 1 7.15 11.21 -1.58
N SER A 2 6.04 10.55 -1.86
CA SER A 2 5.24 10.61 -3.11
C SER A 2 4.87 12.02 -3.50
N ASP A 3 4.58 12.89 -2.52
CA ASP A 3 4.33 14.32 -2.73
C ASP A 3 5.41 15.01 -3.58
N LEU A 4 6.69 14.75 -3.30
CA LEU A 4 7.81 15.34 -4.04
C LEU A 4 7.88 14.79 -5.47
N TYR A 5 7.61 13.49 -5.64
CA TYR A 5 7.57 12.87 -6.96
C TYR A 5 6.42 13.43 -7.81
N THR A 6 5.23 13.57 -7.23
CA THR A 6 4.04 14.16 -7.86
C THR A 6 4.28 15.61 -8.28
N MET A 7 5.03 16.39 -7.49
CA MET A 7 5.44 17.75 -7.85
C MET A 7 6.44 17.79 -9.02
N ASP A 8 7.37 16.84 -9.08
CA ASP A 8 8.41 16.78 -10.12
C ASP A 8 7.95 16.07 -11.41
N HIS A 9 6.78 15.39 -11.39
CA HIS A 9 6.27 14.57 -12.51
C HIS A 9 4.82 14.92 -12.89
N PRO A 10 4.54 16.16 -13.33
CA PRO A 10 3.21 16.54 -13.80
C PRO A 10 2.82 15.78 -15.07
N SER A 11 1.51 15.60 -15.24
CA SER A 11 0.87 15.05 -16.45
C SER A 11 1.44 15.71 -17.72
N PRO A 12 1.93 14.94 -18.69
CA PRO A 12 2.34 15.49 -19.98
C PRO A 12 1.15 15.96 -20.83
N ILE A 13 -0.09 15.64 -20.42
CA ILE A 13 -1.32 15.95 -21.16
C ILE A 13 -1.83 17.35 -20.81
N ASP A 14 -1.82 17.71 -19.51
CA ASP A 14 -2.45 18.95 -19.03
C ASP A 14 -1.64 19.68 -17.95
N GLY A 15 -0.43 19.22 -17.63
CA GLY A 15 0.48 19.86 -16.69
C GLY A 15 0.04 19.79 -15.23
N LYS A 16 -1.01 19.03 -14.91
CA LYS A 16 -1.49 18.86 -13.53
C LYS A 16 -0.73 17.76 -12.80
N TYR A 17 -0.74 17.85 -11.48
CA TYR A 17 -0.24 16.80 -10.61
C TYR A 17 -0.99 15.47 -10.84
N VAL A 18 -0.23 14.40 -11.02
CA VAL A 18 -0.74 13.03 -11.16
C VAL A 18 -0.20 12.23 -9.99
N GLY A 19 -1.09 11.55 -9.28
CA GLY A 19 -0.68 10.68 -8.19
C GLY A 19 0.15 9.49 -8.67
N VAL A 20 0.79 8.81 -7.73
CA VAL A 20 1.43 7.51 -7.93
C VAL A 20 0.70 6.46 -7.09
N CYS A 21 1.35 5.31 -6.88
CA CYS A 21 0.74 4.12 -6.30
C CYS A 21 0.00 4.37 -4.98
N ASP A 22 0.52 5.22 -4.11
CA ASP A 22 -0.08 5.51 -2.81
C ASP A 22 -1.25 6.50 -2.91
N GLU A 23 -1.22 7.53 -3.77
CA GLU A 23 -2.43 8.36 -3.98
C GLU A 23 -3.56 7.56 -4.61
N TYR A 24 -3.27 6.75 -5.62
CA TYR A 24 -4.25 5.89 -6.27
C TYR A 24 -4.83 4.85 -5.30
N GLY A 25 -3.97 4.17 -4.53
CA GLY A 25 -4.39 3.21 -3.50
C GLY A 25 -5.19 3.86 -2.38
N THR A 26 -4.82 5.08 -1.96
CA THR A 26 -5.53 5.85 -0.94
C THR A 26 -6.91 6.27 -1.44
N LEU A 27 -7.00 6.83 -2.65
CA LEU A 27 -8.27 7.27 -3.24
C LEU A 27 -9.23 6.10 -3.46
N TYR A 28 -8.71 4.96 -3.95
CA TYR A 28 -9.50 3.73 -4.08
C TYR A 28 -10.02 3.23 -2.72
N THR A 29 -9.14 3.21 -1.72
CA THR A 29 -9.51 2.77 -0.36
C THR A 29 -10.60 3.65 0.25
N ALA A 30 -10.46 4.98 0.13
CA ALA A 30 -11.46 5.92 0.60
C ALA A 30 -12.80 5.73 -0.12
N SER A 31 -12.76 5.63 -1.45
CA SER A 31 -13.97 5.48 -2.29
C SER A 31 -14.73 4.19 -2.00
N THR A 32 -14.02 3.06 -1.89
CA THR A 32 -14.66 1.76 -1.60
C THR A 32 -15.21 1.69 -0.17
N ARG A 33 -14.49 2.25 0.82
CA ARG A 33 -15.01 2.36 2.20
C ARG A 33 -16.25 3.24 2.28
N ALA A 34 -16.31 4.33 1.50
CA ALA A 34 -17.50 5.18 1.42
C ALA A 34 -18.73 4.43 0.85
N LEU A 35 -18.51 3.39 0.04
CA LEU A 35 -19.55 2.49 -0.46
C LEU A 35 -19.90 1.36 0.53
N GLY A 36 -19.31 1.36 1.73
CA GLY A 36 -19.53 0.33 2.75
C GLY A 36 -18.79 -0.98 2.47
N ILE A 37 -17.84 -0.98 1.53
CA ILE A 37 -17.01 -2.15 1.24
C ILE A 37 -15.83 -2.14 2.21
N PRO A 38 -15.62 -3.20 3.02
CA PRO A 38 -14.42 -3.30 3.84
C PRO A 38 -13.19 -3.37 2.92
N THR A 39 -12.33 -2.36 2.99
CA THR A 39 -11.12 -2.27 2.18
C THR A 39 -9.93 -1.99 3.08
N ARG A 40 -8.79 -2.61 2.80
CA ARG A 40 -7.50 -2.35 3.46
C ARG A 40 -6.50 -1.76 2.47
N PHE A 41 -5.67 -0.84 2.94
CA PHE A 41 -4.56 -0.26 2.18
C PHE A 41 -3.29 -1.07 2.49
N LEU A 42 -2.53 -1.40 1.46
CA LEU A 42 -1.28 -2.15 1.61
C LEU A 42 -0.16 -1.38 0.92
N SER A 43 1.02 -1.34 1.54
CA SER A 43 2.26 -1.05 0.82
C SER A 43 3.13 -2.30 0.79
N PHE A 44 4.03 -2.37 -0.17
CA PHE A 44 5.03 -3.41 -0.19
C PHE A 44 6.29 -2.96 -0.90
N THR A 45 7.40 -3.61 -0.54
CA THR A 45 8.64 -3.53 -1.30
C THR A 45 8.75 -4.77 -2.18
N MET A 46 9.33 -4.60 -3.36
CA MET A 46 9.65 -5.69 -4.26
C MET A 46 11.01 -5.47 -4.90
N GLN A 47 11.65 -6.55 -5.32
CA GLN A 47 12.95 -6.52 -5.97
C GLN A 47 12.83 -6.99 -7.42
N GLU A 48 13.25 -6.15 -8.36
CA GLU A 48 13.30 -6.50 -9.78
C GLU A 48 14.39 -7.56 -10.03
N VAL A 49 14.06 -8.66 -10.71
CA VAL A 49 14.99 -9.77 -10.95
C VAL A 49 16.14 -9.37 -11.87
N SER A 50 15.86 -8.53 -12.87
CA SER A 50 16.81 -8.16 -13.92
C SER A 50 17.93 -7.25 -13.40
N THR A 51 17.61 -6.34 -12.48
CA THR A 51 18.51 -5.29 -11.98
C THR A 51 18.90 -5.48 -10.53
N GLY A 52 18.10 -6.20 -9.74
CA GLY A 52 18.23 -6.28 -8.29
C GLY A 52 17.76 -5.02 -7.55
N ASN A 53 17.20 -4.03 -8.26
CA ASN A 53 16.70 -2.80 -7.64
C ASN A 53 15.47 -3.08 -6.77
N VAL A 54 15.41 -2.41 -5.61
CA VAL A 54 14.25 -2.46 -4.72
C VAL A 54 13.35 -1.26 -5.00
N SER A 55 12.08 -1.51 -5.25
CA SER A 55 11.04 -0.50 -5.42
C SER A 55 9.94 -0.66 -4.38
N GLY A 56 9.28 0.46 -4.05
CA GLY A 56 8.07 0.47 -3.25
C GLY A 56 6.83 0.52 -4.14
N HIS A 57 5.73 -0.08 -3.69
CA HIS A 57 4.42 -0.01 -4.33
C HIS A 57 3.31 0.00 -3.29
N ALA A 58 2.15 0.49 -3.68
CA ALA A 58 0.98 0.56 -2.81
C ALA A 58 -0.29 0.20 -3.57
N ILE A 59 -1.18 -0.53 -2.89
CA ILE A 59 -2.40 -1.10 -3.45
C ILE A 59 -3.51 -1.10 -2.40
N ALA A 60 -4.66 -1.65 -2.77
CA ALA A 60 -5.73 -1.97 -1.85
C ALA A 60 -6.20 -3.41 -2.01
N GLU A 61 -6.88 -3.91 -0.98
CA GLU A 61 -7.69 -5.11 -1.10
C GLU A 61 -9.08 -4.89 -0.53
N SER A 62 -10.10 -5.34 -1.25
CA SER A 62 -11.50 -5.21 -0.85
C SER A 62 -12.11 -6.56 -0.51
N TRP A 63 -12.90 -6.61 0.56
CA TRP A 63 -13.61 -7.80 1.01
C TRP A 63 -14.88 -8.01 0.18
N ASN A 64 -14.99 -9.16 -0.49
CA ASN A 64 -16.18 -9.50 -1.28
C ASN A 64 -17.23 -10.35 -0.53
N GLY A 65 -17.07 -10.54 0.78
CA GLY A 65 -17.91 -11.43 1.58
C GLY A 65 -17.29 -12.80 1.86
N ASN A 66 -16.33 -13.24 1.05
CA ASN A 66 -15.65 -14.53 1.18
C ASN A 66 -14.12 -14.41 1.24
N ALA A 67 -13.57 -13.38 0.59
CA ALA A 67 -12.14 -13.23 0.38
C ALA A 67 -11.75 -11.76 0.25
N TRP A 68 -10.50 -11.46 0.64
CA TRP A 68 -9.79 -10.24 0.24
C TRP A 68 -9.41 -10.34 -1.23
N ILE A 69 -9.89 -9.39 -2.03
CA ILE A 69 -9.68 -9.30 -3.48
C ILE A 69 -8.66 -8.21 -3.76
N HIS A 70 -7.65 -8.57 -4.57
CA HIS A 70 -6.59 -7.68 -5.02
C HIS A 70 -7.13 -6.54 -5.89
N SER A 71 -6.70 -5.31 -5.59
CA SER A 71 -7.03 -4.12 -6.37
C SER A 71 -5.81 -3.21 -6.51
N ASP A 72 -5.27 -3.11 -7.71
CA ASP A 72 -4.17 -2.22 -8.06
C ASP A 72 -4.64 -1.18 -9.09
N PRO A 73 -5.05 0.02 -8.64
CA PRO A 73 -5.56 1.04 -9.54
C PRO A 73 -4.45 1.66 -10.41
N THR A 74 -3.19 1.61 -9.97
CA THR A 74 -2.05 2.19 -10.70
C THR A 74 -1.65 1.32 -11.87
N TRP A 75 -1.66 0.00 -11.70
CA TRP A 75 -1.39 -0.96 -12.77
C TRP A 75 -2.66 -1.41 -13.50
N ASN A 76 -3.82 -0.86 -13.12
CA ASN A 76 -5.14 -1.24 -13.64
C ASN A 76 -5.36 -2.76 -13.61
N SER A 77 -5.07 -3.37 -12.47
CA SER A 77 -5.11 -4.82 -12.25
C SER A 77 -6.08 -5.15 -11.12
N PHE A 78 -6.98 -6.10 -11.37
CA PHE A 78 -8.03 -6.49 -10.42
C PHE A 78 -8.08 -8.01 -10.29
N ASP A 79 -8.16 -8.49 -9.06
CA ASP A 79 -8.11 -9.92 -8.70
C ASP A 79 -6.94 -10.66 -9.38
N ASN A 80 -5.82 -9.97 -9.56
CA ASN A 80 -4.62 -10.50 -10.18
C ASN A 80 -3.35 -10.15 -9.37
N PRO A 81 -3.23 -10.74 -8.16
CA PRO A 81 -2.06 -10.57 -7.30
C PRO A 81 -0.73 -11.04 -7.92
N GLN A 82 -0.77 -11.88 -8.98
CA GLN A 82 0.43 -12.39 -9.68
C GLN A 82 1.05 -11.40 -10.67
N VAL A 83 0.42 -10.24 -10.86
CA VAL A 83 0.87 -9.23 -11.82
C VAL A 83 2.31 -8.79 -11.55
N TYR A 84 2.74 -8.74 -10.29
CA TYR A 84 4.09 -8.30 -9.90
C TYR A 84 5.17 -9.31 -10.29
N LYS A 85 4.94 -10.60 -10.05
CA LYS A 85 5.85 -11.67 -10.47
C LYS A 85 5.94 -11.76 -11.99
N THR A 86 4.79 -11.64 -12.66
CA THR A 86 4.72 -11.61 -14.13
C THR A 86 5.51 -10.43 -14.72
N ALA A 87 5.54 -9.30 -14.00
CA ALA A 87 6.36 -8.14 -14.33
C ALA A 87 7.86 -8.29 -13.95
N GLY A 88 8.29 -9.46 -13.46
CA GLY A 88 9.68 -9.74 -13.15
C GLY A 88 10.14 -9.31 -11.76
N ASN A 89 9.23 -9.22 -10.78
CA ASN A 89 9.56 -8.87 -9.40
C ASN A 89 9.59 -10.10 -8.47
N THR A 90 10.41 -10.04 -7.43
CA THR A 90 10.60 -11.05 -6.37
C THR A 90 10.70 -10.40 -5.00
N HIS A 91 10.88 -11.20 -3.94
CA HIS A 91 11.12 -10.72 -2.57
C HIS A 91 10.06 -9.69 -2.13
N ILE A 92 8.80 -9.99 -2.42
CA ILE A 92 7.66 -9.11 -2.14
C ILE A 92 7.37 -9.15 -0.64
N ASN A 93 7.60 -8.03 0.05
CA ASN A 93 7.32 -7.88 1.49
C ASN A 93 6.14 -6.94 1.68
N ILE A 94 5.04 -7.47 2.20
CA ILE A 94 3.78 -6.73 2.29
C ILE A 94 3.56 -6.21 3.70
N THR A 95 3.22 -4.93 3.78
CA THR A 95 2.73 -4.22 4.95
C THR A 95 1.26 -3.87 4.75
N VAL A 96 0.40 -4.42 5.60
CA VAL A 96 -1.00 -3.99 5.67
C VAL A 96 -1.10 -2.83 6.65
N TYR A 97 -1.64 -1.69 6.23
CA TYR A 97 -1.97 -0.59 7.14
C TYR A 97 -3.41 -0.71 7.57
N GLY A 98 -3.61 -0.85 8.87
CA GLY A 98 -4.91 -0.84 9.49
C GLY A 98 -4.78 -0.60 10.98
N ASP A 99 -5.93 -0.38 11.62
CA ASP A 99 -6.05 -0.34 13.07
C ASP A 99 -5.02 0.61 13.69
N ALA A 100 -5.01 1.87 13.23
CA ALA A 100 -4.15 2.89 13.81
C ALA A 100 -4.63 3.15 15.24
N ASP A 101 -3.77 2.87 16.21
CA ASP A 101 -4.08 2.97 17.64
C ASP A 101 -2.82 3.46 18.35
N ASP A 102 -2.93 4.66 18.91
CA ASP A 102 -1.94 5.38 19.72
C ASP A 102 -1.54 4.61 21.01
N SER A 103 -2.13 3.44 21.27
CA SER A 103 -1.67 2.52 22.31
C SER A 103 -0.67 1.46 21.85
N TYR A 104 -0.38 1.34 20.55
CA TYR A 104 0.39 0.19 20.01
C TYR A 104 1.91 0.30 20.12
N TYR A 105 2.50 1.44 20.50
CA TYR A 105 3.96 1.56 20.58
C TYR A 105 4.49 2.13 21.90
N THR A 106 5.50 1.49 22.50
CA THR A 106 5.97 1.77 23.87
C THR A 106 7.49 1.96 23.99
N LEU A 107 8.22 1.97 22.86
CA LEU A 107 9.68 1.90 22.86
C LEU A 107 10.40 3.16 22.34
N ASP A 108 9.73 4.08 21.64
CA ASP A 108 10.29 5.41 21.37
C ASP A 108 9.93 6.36 22.52
N PRO A 109 10.92 6.86 23.29
CA PRO A 109 10.66 7.83 24.35
C PRO A 109 10.11 9.16 23.85
N ASN A 110 10.16 9.42 22.54
CA ASN A 110 9.52 10.57 21.92
C ASN A 110 8.10 10.30 21.45
N ASP A 111 7.58 9.07 21.58
CA ASP A 111 6.24 8.65 21.17
C ASP A 111 5.44 8.10 22.36
N PRO A 112 4.98 8.97 23.26
CA PRO A 112 4.25 8.55 24.44
C PRO A 112 2.84 8.06 24.08
N THR A 113 2.53 6.81 24.42
CA THR A 113 1.20 6.22 24.20
C THR A 113 0.07 7.11 24.73
N GLY A 114 -0.96 7.32 23.93
CA GLY A 114 -2.17 8.02 24.34
C GLY A 114 -2.05 9.54 24.29
N ASP A 115 -1.08 10.08 23.54
CA ASP A 115 -0.91 11.53 23.35
C ASP A 115 -1.82 12.12 22.25
N GLY A 116 -2.52 11.25 21.52
CA GLY A 116 -3.44 11.58 20.44
C GLY A 116 -2.76 11.78 19.08
N ILE A 117 -1.46 11.49 18.95
CA ILE A 117 -0.67 11.64 17.73
C ILE A 117 -0.40 10.26 17.15
N LEU A 118 -0.86 10.00 15.92
CA LEU A 118 -0.57 8.75 15.23
C LEU A 118 0.75 8.85 14.45
N ARG A 119 1.64 7.90 14.69
CA ARG A 119 2.87 7.65 13.93
C ARG A 119 2.78 6.39 13.11
N TYR A 120 3.80 6.14 12.30
CA TYR A 120 3.89 4.92 11.50
C TYR A 120 3.83 3.66 12.38
N GLU A 121 4.42 3.74 13.57
CA GLU A 121 4.52 2.69 14.56
C GLU A 121 3.17 2.33 15.21
N ASP A 122 2.20 3.25 15.20
CA ASP A 122 0.85 3.04 15.74
C ASP A 122 -0.07 2.28 14.79
N PHE A 123 0.34 2.09 13.53
CA PHE A 123 -0.40 1.24 12.62
C PHE A 123 -0.04 -0.22 12.89
N ARG A 124 -1.05 -1.09 13.03
CA ARG A 124 -0.82 -2.54 13.01
C ARG A 124 -0.22 -2.93 11.67
N THR A 125 1.09 -3.10 11.68
CA THR A 125 1.86 -3.55 10.54
C THR A 125 1.94 -5.08 10.60
N GLN A 126 1.21 -5.75 9.70
CA GLN A 126 1.45 -7.16 9.44
C GLN A 126 2.50 -7.28 8.35
N ILE A 127 3.74 -7.61 8.73
CA ILE A 127 4.80 -7.93 7.77
C ILE A 127 4.65 -9.39 7.38
N LEU A 128 4.23 -9.62 6.14
CA LEU A 128 4.20 -10.96 5.57
C LEU A 128 5.56 -11.20 4.91
N LEU A 129 6.41 -11.98 5.59
CA LEU A 129 7.71 -12.42 5.08
C LEU A 129 7.48 -13.52 4.05
N GLY A 130 7.50 -13.13 2.77
CA GLY A 130 7.28 -14.01 1.64
C GLY A 130 5.98 -13.70 0.88
N GLU A 131 5.99 -14.12 -0.39
CA GLU A 131 4.87 -14.00 -1.31
C GLU A 131 3.65 -14.73 -0.70
N VAL A 132 2.64 -13.97 -0.24
CA VAL A 132 1.38 -14.55 0.26
C VAL A 132 0.84 -15.51 -0.80
N PRO A 133 0.27 -16.69 -0.50
CA PRO A 133 -0.08 -17.69 -1.53
C PRO A 133 -0.94 -17.21 -2.70
N ARG A 134 -1.70 -16.11 -2.52
CA ARG A 134 -2.40 -15.45 -3.63
C ARG A 134 -1.48 -14.68 -4.57
N TYR A 135 -0.41 -14.11 -4.05
CA TYR A 135 0.67 -13.39 -4.73
C TYR A 135 1.84 -14.28 -5.13
N ASN A 136 1.72 -15.60 -4.91
CA ASN A 136 2.74 -16.62 -5.11
C ASN A 136 2.38 -17.63 -6.20
#